data_AF-A0A7K4HKL4-F1
#
_entry.id   AF-A0A7K4HKL4-F1
#
_cell.length_a   1.000
_cell.length_b   1.000
_cell.length_c   1.000
_cell.angle_alpha   90.00
_cell.angle_beta   90.00
_cell.angle_gamma   90.00
#
_symmetry.space_group_name_H-M   'P 1'
#
loop_
_entity.id
_entity.type
_entity.pdbx_description
1 polymer ?
#
loop_
_entity_poly.entity_id
_entity_poly.type
_entity_poly.pdbx_seq_one_letter_code
_entity_poly.pdbx_strand_id
1 'polypeptide(L)'
;MAALDDFLEPLHNGVWEVEVLKASVTEPLDPGWKRSGINVPTPGTIASYRKGRYHVHETATEWKVHLDRYDPAVHPVMHLVDDAPLIFMIAATFVALVDDVWRTNPENTRAVLKEQTAAWQMLVLFGLAGMTTGAFVVLNPLLSFSSIVHLLMPLAFIALGILIVGEGIQIRPFQMVSARRILSGIMVIFIGVISYDLAVEDWGAIIFVLIGIWALGSAAMTFRRLSRGRKAVPEGFYTWCAIGCLSLLLALLIVMTPVALVALMTMVLGAIALLAGLTLVANGLRLRGRMKRR
;
A
#
# COMPACT_ATOMS: atom_id res chain seq x y z
N MET A 1 -3.14 38.13 13.65
CA MET A 1 -2.88 36.74 14.07
C MET A 1 -3.23 35.86 12.89
N ALA A 2 -2.50 34.77 12.68
CA ALA A 2 -2.60 33.94 11.50
C ALA A 2 -2.60 32.48 11.94
N ALA A 3 -3.69 31.78 11.64
CA ALA A 3 -3.86 30.36 11.89
C ALA A 3 -3.35 29.56 10.68
N LEU A 4 -3.04 28.27 10.87
CA LEU A 4 -2.61 27.40 9.77
C LEU A 4 -3.66 27.32 8.67
N ASP A 5 -4.94 27.26 9.05
CA ASP A 5 -6.10 27.18 8.16
C ASP A 5 -6.16 28.35 7.15
N ASP A 6 -5.62 29.52 7.49
CA ASP A 6 -5.61 30.72 6.63
C ASP A 6 -4.73 30.54 5.38
N PHE A 7 -3.80 29.57 5.39
CA PHE A 7 -2.85 29.32 4.31
C PHE A 7 -3.29 28.19 3.37
N LEU A 8 -4.43 27.54 3.62
CA LEU A 8 -4.80 26.28 2.96
C LEU A 8 -5.64 26.43 1.69
N GLU A 9 -6.07 27.65 1.35
CA GLU A 9 -6.84 27.93 0.13
C GLU A 9 -6.24 27.31 -1.14
N PRO A 10 -4.91 27.34 -1.38
CA PRO A 10 -4.31 26.76 -2.59
C PRO A 10 -4.62 25.27 -2.78
N LEU A 11 -4.84 24.51 -1.70
CA LEU A 11 -5.19 23.08 -1.77
C LEU A 11 -6.53 22.84 -2.46
N HIS A 12 -7.46 23.78 -2.40
CA HIS A 12 -8.75 23.69 -3.09
C HIS A 12 -8.68 24.06 -4.56
N ASN A 13 -7.57 24.70 -4.97
CA ASN A 13 -7.31 25.13 -6.33
C ASN A 13 -6.40 24.14 -7.09
N GLY A 14 -6.20 22.93 -6.54
CA GLY A 14 -5.44 21.87 -7.19
C GLY A 14 -3.93 21.88 -6.88
N VAL A 15 -3.47 22.68 -5.92
CA VAL A 15 -2.12 22.55 -5.37
C VAL A 15 -2.09 21.30 -4.50
N TRP A 16 -1.12 20.42 -4.75
CA TRP A 16 -1.01 19.12 -4.08
C TRP A 16 -0.64 19.25 -2.60
N GLU A 17 0.31 20.14 -2.28
CA GLU A 17 0.83 20.36 -0.93
C GLU A 17 1.17 21.84 -0.76
N VAL A 18 0.86 22.40 0.42
CA VAL A 18 1.23 23.75 0.82
C VAL A 18 2.24 23.67 1.97
N GLU A 19 3.38 24.34 1.78
CA GLU A 19 4.40 24.49 2.80
C GLU A 19 4.25 25.85 3.51
N VAL A 20 4.03 25.83 4.82
CA VAL A 20 3.83 27.02 5.64
C VAL A 20 4.92 27.08 6.70
N LEU A 21 5.75 28.13 6.69
CA LEU A 21 6.76 28.32 7.72
C LEU A 21 6.11 28.45 9.11
N LYS A 22 6.67 27.79 10.12
CA LYS A 22 6.15 27.87 11.50
C LYS A 22 6.10 29.31 12.02
N ALA A 23 7.08 30.13 11.63
CA ALA A 23 7.13 31.54 11.99
C ALA A 23 5.93 32.36 11.45
N SER A 24 5.27 31.88 10.39
CA SER A 24 4.09 32.53 9.80
C SER A 24 2.80 32.16 10.51
N VAL A 25 2.77 31.07 11.27
CA VAL A 25 1.61 30.62 12.06
C VAL A 25 1.76 31.16 13.48
N THR A 26 1.00 32.20 13.81
CA THR A 26 1.10 32.91 15.09
C THR A 26 0.08 32.45 16.13
N GLU A 27 -0.90 31.65 15.70
CA GLU A 27 -1.89 31.03 16.58
C GLU A 27 -1.58 29.54 16.84
N PRO A 28 -1.98 28.99 18.00
CA PRO A 28 -1.93 27.56 18.21
C PRO A 28 -2.83 26.81 17.21
N LEU A 29 -2.52 25.55 16.95
CA LEU A 29 -3.35 24.69 16.12
C LEU A 29 -4.79 24.63 16.69
N ASP A 30 -5.75 24.84 15.80
CA ASP A 30 -7.17 24.73 16.11
C ASP A 30 -7.51 23.34 16.72
N PRO A 31 -8.41 23.26 17.72
CA PRO A 31 -8.77 21.99 18.37
C PRO A 31 -9.33 20.91 17.43
N GLY A 32 -9.76 21.29 16.22
CA GLY A 32 -10.17 20.35 15.18
C GLY A 32 -9.02 19.52 14.62
N TRP A 33 -7.77 19.95 14.79
CA TRP A 33 -6.58 19.19 14.41
C TRP A 33 -6.27 18.10 15.43
N LYS A 34 -6.55 16.85 15.06
CA LYS A 34 -6.29 15.68 15.89
C LYS A 34 -4.97 15.05 15.52
N ARG A 35 -4.12 14.80 16.50
CA ARG A 35 -2.84 14.10 16.29
C ARG A 35 -3.10 12.69 15.76
N SER A 36 -2.44 12.33 14.65
CA SER A 36 -2.51 10.99 14.08
C SER A 36 -1.63 10.04 14.90
N GLY A 37 -2.15 8.85 15.22
CA GLY A 37 -1.37 7.79 15.88
C GLY A 37 -0.37 7.09 14.95
N ILE A 38 -0.54 7.26 13.63
CA ILE A 38 0.32 6.70 12.59
C ILE A 38 0.98 7.86 11.85
N ASN A 39 2.30 8.00 11.99
CA ASN A 39 3.11 8.93 11.21
C ASN A 39 3.46 8.23 9.89
N VAL A 40 2.79 8.59 8.79
CA VAL A 40 3.26 8.18 7.45
C VAL A 40 4.51 9.02 7.13
N PRO A 41 5.60 8.42 6.65
CA PRO A 41 6.93 9.02 6.76
C PRO A 41 7.19 10.03 5.64
N THR A 42 6.85 11.29 5.86
CA THR A 42 7.47 12.41 5.13
C THR A 42 8.77 12.78 5.87
N PRO A 43 9.94 12.82 5.20
CA PRO A 43 11.22 13.11 5.85
C PRO A 43 11.16 14.44 6.62
N GLY A 44 11.53 14.44 7.90
CA GLY A 44 11.46 15.66 8.73
C GLY A 44 10.25 15.77 9.64
N THR A 45 9.27 14.87 9.50
CA THR A 45 8.04 14.92 10.30
C THR A 45 8.29 14.58 11.77
N ILE A 46 7.97 15.51 12.66
CA ILE A 46 7.96 15.39 14.13
C ILE A 46 6.61 14.83 14.59
N ALA A 47 5.52 15.33 14.03
CA ALA A 47 4.16 14.89 14.32
C ALA A 47 3.27 15.07 13.08
N SER A 48 2.20 14.28 13.01
CA SER A 48 1.15 14.47 12.01
C SER A 48 -0.19 14.74 12.69
N TYR A 49 -0.98 15.61 12.07
CA TYR A 49 -2.32 15.95 12.53
C TYR A 49 -3.31 15.86 11.38
N ARG A 50 -4.58 15.63 11.72
CA ARG A 50 -5.66 15.48 10.76
C ARG A 50 -6.84 16.34 11.16
N LYS A 51 -7.46 16.97 10.17
CA LYS A 51 -8.70 17.73 10.32
C LYS A 51 -9.57 17.46 9.10
N GLY A 52 -10.50 16.51 9.21
CA GLY A 52 -11.28 16.03 8.07
C GLY A 52 -10.39 15.47 6.96
N ARG A 53 -10.43 16.10 5.78
CA ARG A 53 -9.60 15.75 4.62
C ARG A 53 -8.19 16.36 4.64
N TYR A 54 -7.90 17.28 5.55
CA TYR A 54 -6.54 17.82 5.62
C TYR A 54 -5.65 16.93 6.46
N HIS A 55 -4.44 16.73 5.95
CA HIS A 55 -3.38 16.04 6.64
C HIS A 55 -2.16 16.95 6.69
N VAL A 56 -1.68 17.21 7.89
CA VAL A 56 -0.51 18.06 8.12
C VAL A 56 0.63 17.25 8.70
N HIS A 57 1.81 17.47 8.15
CA HIS A 57 3.09 17.02 8.67
C HIS A 57 3.80 18.22 9.30
N GLU A 58 4.00 18.14 10.61
CA GLU A 58 4.81 19.08 11.37
C GLU A 58 6.28 18.74 11.20
N THR A 59 7.10 19.66 10.71
CA THR A 59 8.56 19.52 10.70
C THR A 59 9.22 20.49 11.68
N ALA A 60 10.56 20.58 11.68
CA ALA A 60 11.27 21.53 12.53
C ALA A 60 10.97 23.00 12.17
N THR A 61 10.80 23.30 10.88
CA THR A 61 10.74 24.69 10.35
C THR A 61 9.40 25.03 9.70
N GLU A 62 8.64 24.03 9.28
CA GLU A 62 7.46 24.21 8.43
C GLU A 62 6.35 23.19 8.74
N TRP A 63 5.13 23.58 8.41
CA TRP A 63 3.95 22.74 8.30
C TRP A 63 3.75 22.40 6.83
N LYS A 64 3.74 21.11 6.50
CA LYS A 64 3.38 20.64 5.15
C LYS A 64 1.98 20.11 5.19
N VAL A 65 1.06 20.72 4.45
CA VAL A 65 -0.35 20.35 4.46
C VAL A 65 -0.77 19.88 3.09
N HIS A 66 -1.38 18.70 3.00
CA HIS A 66 -2.04 18.21 1.79
C HIS A 66 -3.49 17.83 2.07
N LEU A 67 -4.24 17.64 0.99
CA LEU A 67 -5.65 17.28 1.03
C LEU A 67 -5.84 15.83 0.56
N ASP A 68 -6.20 14.94 1.49
CA ASP A 68 -6.63 13.58 1.18
C ASP A 68 -7.92 13.61 0.35
N ARG A 69 -8.15 12.60 -0.50
CA ARG A 69 -9.34 12.57 -1.35
C ARG A 69 -10.59 12.19 -0.57
N TYR A 70 -10.43 11.35 0.44
CA TYR A 70 -11.49 10.97 1.37
C TYR A 70 -11.07 11.26 2.79
N ASP A 71 -12.03 11.64 3.62
CA ASP A 71 -11.81 11.70 5.07
C ASP A 71 -11.63 10.25 5.59
N PRO A 72 -10.45 9.89 6.12
CA PRO A 72 -10.17 8.56 6.65
C PRO A 72 -11.07 8.16 7.81
N ALA A 73 -11.61 9.13 8.57
CA ALA A 73 -12.53 8.85 9.68
C ALA A 73 -13.92 8.43 9.19
N VAL A 74 -14.30 8.86 7.97
CA VAL A 74 -15.60 8.57 7.36
C VAL A 74 -15.50 7.42 6.36
N HIS A 75 -14.41 7.38 5.59
CA HIS A 75 -14.18 6.43 4.49
C HIS A 75 -12.76 5.82 4.54
N PRO A 76 -12.42 5.05 5.59
CA PRO A 76 -11.06 4.53 5.81
C PRO A 76 -10.58 3.63 4.67
N VAL A 77 -11.48 2.82 4.09
CA VAL A 77 -11.14 1.91 2.98
C VAL A 77 -10.89 2.66 1.68
N MET A 78 -11.72 3.67 1.37
CA MET A 78 -11.55 4.46 0.14
C MET A 78 -10.28 5.32 0.19
N HIS A 79 -9.95 5.88 1.36
CA HIS A 79 -8.67 6.56 1.58
C HIS A 79 -7.48 5.64 1.28
N LEU A 80 -7.51 4.38 1.74
CA LEU A 80 -6.40 3.44 1.51
C LEU A 80 -6.25 3.04 0.03
N VAL A 81 -7.36 2.93 -0.69
CA VAL A 81 -7.38 2.47 -2.09
C VAL A 81 -7.04 3.59 -3.07
N ASP A 82 -7.56 4.79 -2.86
CA ASP A 82 -7.45 5.90 -3.82
C ASP A 82 -6.24 6.83 -3.55
N ASP A 83 -5.76 6.95 -2.30
CA ASP A 83 -4.71 7.92 -1.94
C ASP A 83 -3.30 7.30 -1.85
N ALA A 84 -3.20 5.97 -1.81
CA ALA A 84 -1.91 5.27 -1.73
C ALA A 84 -1.88 4.05 -2.67
N PRO A 85 -1.39 4.19 -3.92
CA PRO A 85 -1.17 3.02 -4.76
C PRO A 85 -0.14 2.13 -4.05
N LEU A 86 -0.55 0.92 -3.69
CA LEU A 86 0.18 -0.05 -2.84
C LEU A 86 1.69 -0.17 -3.18
N ILE A 87 2.05 -0.05 -4.46
CA ILE A 87 3.43 -0.10 -4.97
C ILE A 87 4.27 1.08 -4.48
N PHE A 88 3.74 2.30 -4.49
CA PHE A 88 4.46 3.49 -3.98
C PHE A 88 4.61 3.45 -2.48
N MET A 89 3.64 2.88 -1.76
CA MET A 89 3.73 2.69 -0.32
C MET A 89 4.85 1.69 0.05
N ILE A 90 4.97 0.56 -0.66
CA ILE A 90 6.07 -0.40 -0.44
C ILE A 90 7.43 0.26 -0.73
N ALA A 91 7.55 0.96 -1.85
CA ALA A 91 8.79 1.67 -2.21
C ALA A 91 9.14 2.78 -1.20
N ALA A 92 8.16 3.58 -0.80
CA ALA A 92 8.31 4.63 0.21
C ALA A 92 8.64 4.07 1.60
N THR A 93 8.08 2.91 1.97
CA THR A 93 8.38 2.25 3.25
C THR A 93 9.84 1.79 3.29
N PHE A 94 10.36 1.21 2.19
CA PHE A 94 11.78 0.85 2.12
C PHE A 94 12.69 2.08 2.11
N VAL A 95 12.32 3.15 1.41
CA VAL A 95 13.06 4.42 1.43
C VAL A 95 13.06 5.04 2.83
N ALA A 96 11.92 5.05 3.51
CA ALA A 96 11.79 5.55 4.87
C ALA A 96 12.59 4.71 5.88
N LEU A 97 12.60 3.38 5.74
CA LEU A 97 13.44 2.50 6.57
C LEU A 97 14.92 2.77 6.34
N VAL A 98 15.30 3.06 5.10
CA VAL A 98 16.66 3.50 4.78
C VAL A 98 16.93 4.84 5.43
N ASP A 99 16.07 5.84 5.30
CA ASP A 99 16.22 7.21 5.85
C ASP A 99 16.24 7.25 7.39
N ASP A 100 15.51 6.36 8.06
CA ASP A 100 15.48 6.29 9.53
C ASP A 100 16.83 5.83 10.11
N VAL A 101 17.55 4.95 9.39
CA VAL A 101 18.95 4.58 9.71
C VAL A 101 19.91 5.79 9.64
N TRP A 102 19.54 6.89 8.97
CA TRP A 102 20.39 8.09 8.89
C TRP A 102 20.18 9.04 10.08
N ARG A 103 19.16 8.81 10.92
CA ARG A 103 18.79 9.70 12.03
C ARG A 103 19.26 9.23 13.40
N THR A 104 19.86 8.04 13.51
CA THR A 104 20.46 7.58 14.76
C THR A 104 21.64 8.49 15.16
N ASN A 105 21.58 9.02 16.38
CA ASN A 105 22.50 10.02 16.96
C ASN A 105 23.98 9.83 16.55
N PRO A 106 24.66 10.90 16.07
CA PRO A 106 26.02 10.85 15.53
C PRO A 106 27.13 10.72 16.59
N GLU A 107 26.84 10.13 17.75
CA GLU A 107 27.85 9.95 18.81
C GLU A 107 28.85 8.83 18.47
N ASN A 108 28.54 7.95 17.50
CA ASN A 108 29.42 6.86 17.11
C ASN A 108 29.44 6.60 15.59
N THR A 109 30.27 7.37 14.87
CA THR A 109 30.50 7.25 13.42
C THR A 109 30.79 5.81 12.97
N ARG A 110 31.43 4.99 13.80
CA ARG A 110 31.75 3.58 13.48
C ARG A 110 30.51 2.68 13.46
N ALA A 111 29.56 2.92 14.37
CA ALA A 111 28.29 2.20 14.38
C ALA A 111 27.44 2.54 13.15
N VAL A 112 27.36 3.84 12.81
CA VAL A 112 26.65 4.33 11.61
C VAL A 112 27.24 3.72 10.33
N LEU A 113 28.58 3.66 10.20
CA LEU A 113 29.21 3.05 9.03
C LEU A 113 28.95 1.53 8.92
N LYS A 114 28.86 0.82 10.05
CA LYS A 114 28.52 -0.61 10.08
C LYS A 114 27.07 -0.83 9.64
N GLU A 115 26.14 -0.03 10.14
CA GLU A 115 24.72 -0.07 9.75
C GLU A 115 24.54 0.28 8.27
N GLN A 116 25.20 1.33 7.77
CA GLN A 116 25.17 1.68 6.35
C GLN A 116 25.77 0.59 5.46
N THR A 117 26.83 -0.08 5.93
CA THR A 117 27.41 -1.24 5.23
C THR A 117 26.41 -2.37 5.11
N ALA A 118 25.77 -2.74 6.22
CA ALA A 118 24.73 -3.77 6.22
C ALA A 118 23.54 -3.37 5.34
N ALA A 119 23.10 -2.11 5.42
CA ALA A 119 21.98 -1.60 4.64
C ALA A 119 22.20 -1.73 3.14
N TRP A 120 23.35 -1.27 2.61
CA TRP A 120 23.58 -1.38 1.16
C TRP A 120 23.75 -2.83 0.71
N GLN A 121 24.35 -3.69 1.54
CA GLN A 121 24.47 -5.13 1.25
C GLN A 121 23.09 -5.78 1.18
N MET A 122 22.21 -5.48 2.14
CA MET A 122 20.84 -6.01 2.17
C MET A 122 20.00 -5.49 0.99
N LEU A 123 20.14 -4.21 0.63
CA LEU A 123 19.48 -3.66 -0.56
C LEU A 123 19.91 -4.37 -1.84
N VAL A 124 21.22 -4.63 -2.02
CA VAL A 124 21.71 -5.36 -3.18
C VAL A 124 21.26 -6.82 -3.14
N LEU A 125 21.36 -7.50 -1.99
CA LEU A 125 20.97 -8.90 -1.84
C LEU A 125 19.48 -9.12 -2.13
N PHE A 126 18.61 -8.36 -1.47
CA PHE A 126 17.17 -8.44 -1.71
C PHE A 126 16.80 -7.95 -3.11
N GLY A 127 17.52 -6.95 -3.64
CA GLY A 127 17.35 -6.50 -5.00
C GLY A 127 17.63 -7.61 -6.01
N LEU A 128 18.75 -8.34 -5.86
CA LEU A 128 19.09 -9.48 -6.70
C LEU A 128 18.08 -10.62 -6.55
N ALA A 129 17.68 -10.95 -5.32
CA ALA A 129 16.65 -11.97 -5.07
C ALA A 129 15.30 -11.59 -5.69
N GLY A 130 14.91 -10.32 -5.62
CA GLY A 130 13.71 -9.80 -6.26
C GLY A 130 13.79 -9.86 -7.78
N MET A 131 14.94 -9.52 -8.37
CA MET A 131 15.17 -9.61 -9.81
C MET A 131 15.13 -11.07 -10.31
N THR A 132 15.78 -12.01 -9.61
CA THR A 132 15.77 -13.43 -10.00
C THR A 132 14.36 -14.02 -9.88
N THR A 133 13.66 -13.70 -8.79
CA THR A 133 12.26 -14.11 -8.61
C THR A 133 11.37 -13.51 -9.69
N GLY A 134 11.48 -12.20 -9.95
CA GLY A 134 10.72 -11.52 -10.99
C GLY A 134 10.98 -12.10 -12.39
N ALA A 135 12.24 -12.36 -12.73
CA ALA A 135 12.60 -13.00 -13.99
C ALA A 135 12.04 -14.42 -14.10
N PHE A 136 12.11 -15.23 -13.03
CA PHE A 136 11.52 -16.57 -13.00
C PHE A 136 10.00 -16.50 -13.24
N VAL A 137 9.32 -15.55 -12.60
CA VAL A 137 7.87 -15.34 -12.75
C VAL A 137 7.50 -14.93 -14.17
N VAL A 138 8.25 -14.03 -14.79
CA VAL A 138 8.02 -13.62 -16.19
C VAL A 138 8.24 -14.78 -17.16
N LEU A 139 9.28 -15.61 -16.94
CA LEU A 139 9.59 -16.74 -17.80
C LEU A 139 8.65 -17.93 -17.60
N ASN A 140 8.09 -18.09 -16.40
CA ASN A 140 7.24 -19.23 -16.04
C ASN A 140 5.95 -18.78 -15.33
N PRO A 141 5.07 -18.01 -16.00
CA PRO A 141 3.97 -17.33 -15.32
C PRO A 141 2.90 -18.29 -14.79
N LEU A 142 2.54 -19.34 -15.54
CA LEU A 142 1.53 -20.32 -15.09
C LEU A 142 2.03 -21.16 -13.91
N LEU A 143 3.28 -21.62 -13.97
CA LEU A 143 3.91 -22.35 -12.86
C LEU A 143 4.02 -21.48 -11.60
N SER A 144 4.36 -20.20 -11.79
CA SER A 144 4.46 -19.24 -10.70
C SER A 144 3.11 -18.95 -10.09
N PHE A 145 2.07 -18.75 -10.91
CA PHE A 145 0.69 -18.58 -10.42
C PHE A 145 0.25 -19.79 -9.60
N SER A 146 0.44 -21.00 -10.13
CA SER A 146 0.13 -22.25 -9.43
C SER A 146 0.81 -22.31 -8.07
N SER A 147 2.13 -22.09 -8.04
CA SER A 147 2.93 -22.09 -6.81
C SER A 147 2.46 -21.04 -5.80
N ILE A 148 2.19 -19.82 -6.27
CA ILE A 148 1.73 -18.71 -5.43
C ILE A 148 0.38 -19.03 -4.81
N VAL A 149 -0.57 -19.50 -5.60
CA VAL A 149 -1.93 -19.77 -5.13
C VAL A 149 -1.96 -20.95 -4.17
N HIS A 150 -1.30 -22.06 -4.51
CA HIS A 150 -1.22 -23.25 -3.65
C HIS A 150 -0.51 -22.99 -2.33
N LEU A 151 0.44 -22.07 -2.29
CA LEU A 151 1.17 -21.76 -1.07
C LEU A 151 0.50 -20.64 -0.26
N LEU A 152 0.26 -19.49 -0.90
CA LEU A 152 -0.15 -18.27 -0.19
C LEU A 152 -1.62 -18.30 0.23
N MET A 153 -2.52 -18.88 -0.57
CA MET A 153 -3.95 -18.89 -0.21
C MET A 153 -4.20 -19.69 1.08
N PRO A 154 -3.74 -20.96 1.20
CA PRO A 154 -3.86 -21.70 2.45
C PRO A 154 -3.22 -21.00 3.65
N LEU A 155 -2.01 -20.45 3.47
CA LEU A 155 -1.31 -19.72 4.51
C LEU A 155 -2.06 -18.46 4.95
N ALA A 156 -2.71 -17.74 4.03
CA ALA A 156 -3.51 -16.57 4.34
C ALA A 156 -4.72 -16.94 5.22
N PHE A 157 -5.41 -18.04 4.92
CA PHE A 157 -6.49 -18.54 5.77
C PHE A 157 -5.98 -18.97 7.15
N ILE A 158 -4.87 -19.71 7.21
CA ILE A 158 -4.27 -20.12 8.49
C ILE A 158 -3.88 -18.89 9.32
N ALA A 159 -3.20 -17.91 8.73
CA ALA A 159 -2.81 -16.68 9.41
C ALA A 159 -4.03 -15.88 9.89
N LEU A 160 -5.05 -15.71 9.04
CA LEU A 160 -6.31 -15.05 9.42
C LEU A 160 -7.00 -15.77 10.57
N GLY A 161 -7.06 -17.10 10.53
CA GLY A 161 -7.63 -17.90 11.60
C GLY A 161 -6.86 -17.76 12.92
N ILE A 162 -5.52 -17.73 12.88
CA ILE A 162 -4.68 -17.46 14.05
C ILE A 162 -4.98 -16.07 14.63
N LEU A 163 -5.12 -15.04 13.78
CA LEU A 163 -5.47 -13.68 14.23
C LEU A 163 -6.85 -13.66 14.92
N ILE A 164 -7.85 -14.31 14.33
CA ILE A 164 -9.20 -14.40 14.90
C ILE A 164 -9.19 -15.16 16.25
N VAL A 165 -8.42 -16.25 16.37
CA VAL A 165 -8.22 -16.95 17.64
C VAL A 165 -7.58 -16.03 18.67
N GLY A 166 -6.55 -15.28 18.26
CA GLY A 166 -5.86 -14.31 19.10
C GLY A 166 -6.81 -13.25 19.69
N GLU A 167 -7.75 -12.74 18.90
CA GLU A 167 -8.77 -11.81 19.39
C GLU A 167 -9.78 -12.44 20.36
N GLY A 168 -9.92 -13.77 20.35
CA GLY A 168 -10.77 -14.50 21.29
C GLY A 168 -10.11 -14.75 22.65
N ILE A 169 -8.81 -14.48 22.78
CA ILE A 169 -8.00 -14.76 23.97
C ILE A 169 -7.36 -13.47 24.49
N GLN A 170 -7.64 -13.14 25.74
CA GLN A 170 -6.86 -12.14 26.47
C GLN A 170 -5.63 -12.82 27.04
N ILE A 171 -4.43 -12.34 26.69
CA ILE A 171 -3.16 -12.98 27.09
C ILE A 171 -2.82 -12.66 28.55
N ARG A 172 -3.18 -11.46 29.04
CA ARG A 172 -2.91 -11.02 30.43
C ARG A 172 -4.10 -10.20 30.99
N PRO A 173 -4.77 -10.70 32.05
CA PRO A 173 -4.72 -12.09 32.55
C PRO A 173 -5.17 -13.08 31.47
N PHE A 174 -4.70 -14.33 31.51
CA PHE A 174 -5.10 -15.35 30.53
C PHE A 174 -6.60 -15.67 30.71
N GLN A 175 -7.43 -15.19 29.79
CA GLN A 175 -8.88 -15.37 29.85
C GLN A 175 -9.46 -15.54 28.46
N MET A 176 -10.43 -16.44 28.34
CA MET A 176 -11.21 -16.61 27.12
C MET A 176 -12.26 -15.49 27.04
N VAL A 177 -12.05 -14.54 26.13
CA VAL A 177 -12.96 -13.40 25.92
C VAL A 177 -14.15 -13.81 25.07
N SER A 178 -13.92 -14.68 24.07
CA SER A 178 -15.00 -15.15 23.19
C SER A 178 -14.74 -16.54 22.63
N ALA A 179 -15.45 -17.54 23.17
CA ALA A 179 -15.46 -18.91 22.64
C ALA A 179 -15.88 -18.96 21.15
N ARG A 180 -16.83 -18.10 20.76
CA ARG A 180 -17.29 -18.00 19.36
C ARG A 180 -16.17 -17.56 18.42
N ARG A 181 -15.38 -16.55 18.79
CA ARG A 181 -14.25 -16.10 17.97
C ARG A 181 -13.18 -17.19 17.86
N ILE A 182 -12.86 -17.85 18.97
CA ILE A 182 -11.92 -18.97 18.96
C ILE A 182 -12.41 -20.08 18.02
N LEU A 183 -13.68 -20.49 18.13
CA LEU A 183 -14.24 -21.52 17.26
C LEU A 183 -14.24 -21.10 15.78
N SER A 184 -14.62 -19.86 15.47
CA SER A 184 -14.57 -19.33 14.10
C SER A 184 -13.15 -19.29 13.57
N GLY A 185 -12.17 -18.88 14.38
CA GLY A 185 -10.76 -18.87 13.99
C GLY A 185 -10.22 -20.27 13.72
N ILE A 186 -10.56 -21.26 14.58
CA ILE A 186 -10.20 -22.67 14.36
C ILE A 186 -10.82 -23.20 13.07
N MET A 187 -12.10 -22.89 12.79
CA MET A 187 -12.75 -23.27 11.54
C MET A 187 -12.04 -22.66 10.32
N VAL A 188 -11.61 -21.40 10.40
CA VAL A 188 -10.85 -20.74 9.33
C VAL A 188 -9.47 -21.37 9.13
N ILE A 189 -8.76 -21.75 10.21
CA ILE A 189 -7.50 -22.51 10.11
C ILE A 189 -7.75 -23.85 9.42
N PHE A 190 -8.80 -24.56 9.81
CA PHE A 190 -9.15 -25.84 9.21
C PHE A 190 -9.47 -25.73 7.71
N ILE A 191 -10.21 -24.69 7.31
CA ILE A 191 -10.42 -24.35 5.89
C ILE A 191 -9.08 -24.11 5.20
N GLY A 192 -8.18 -23.35 5.82
CA GLY A 192 -6.84 -23.11 5.29
C GLY A 192 -6.05 -24.42 5.06
N VAL A 193 -6.07 -25.35 6.02
CA VAL A 193 -5.40 -26.64 5.89
C VAL A 193 -6.00 -27.48 4.76
N ILE A 194 -7.32 -27.65 4.71
CA ILE A 194 -7.99 -28.41 3.64
C ILE A 194 -7.75 -27.76 2.27
N SER A 195 -7.58 -26.43 2.24
CA SER A 195 -7.43 -25.73 0.97
C SER A 195 -6.12 -26.00 0.23
N TYR A 196 -5.16 -26.70 0.85
CA TYR A 196 -4.01 -27.29 0.15
C TYR A 196 -4.40 -28.42 -0.81
N ASP A 197 -5.54 -29.09 -0.57
CA ASP A 197 -6.03 -30.18 -1.42
C ASP A 197 -6.86 -29.68 -2.60
N LEU A 198 -7.15 -28.37 -2.67
CA LEU A 198 -7.88 -27.76 -3.78
C LEU A 198 -7.00 -27.60 -5.01
N ALA A 199 -7.54 -27.97 -6.18
CA ALA A 199 -6.83 -27.85 -7.44
C ALA A 199 -6.60 -26.37 -7.81
N VAL A 200 -5.56 -26.11 -8.62
CA VAL A 200 -5.19 -24.73 -9.00
C VAL A 200 -6.32 -24.10 -9.81
N GLU A 201 -7.00 -24.92 -10.59
CA GLU A 201 -8.14 -24.56 -11.43
C GLU A 201 -9.31 -24.05 -10.59
N ASP A 202 -9.58 -24.69 -9.45
CA ASP A 202 -10.67 -24.29 -8.54
C ASP A 202 -10.36 -22.94 -7.89
N TRP A 203 -9.13 -22.76 -7.41
CA TRP A 203 -8.69 -21.47 -6.91
C TRP A 203 -8.72 -20.37 -7.97
N GLY A 204 -8.23 -20.68 -9.17
CA GLY A 204 -8.24 -19.79 -10.31
C GLY A 204 -9.67 -19.36 -10.65
N ALA A 205 -10.61 -20.29 -10.68
CA ALA A 205 -12.02 -20.03 -10.91
C ALA A 205 -12.62 -19.12 -9.83
N ILE A 206 -12.39 -19.40 -8.54
CA ILE A 206 -12.86 -18.56 -7.43
C ILE A 206 -12.33 -17.13 -7.56
N ILE A 207 -11.02 -16.97 -7.76
CA ILE A 207 -10.38 -15.66 -7.92
C ILE A 207 -10.97 -14.92 -9.13
N PHE A 208 -11.15 -15.61 -10.25
CA PHE A 208 -11.63 -15.00 -11.49
C PHE A 208 -13.11 -14.63 -11.43
N VAL A 209 -13.92 -15.40 -10.72
CA VAL A 209 -15.32 -15.03 -10.44
C VAL A 209 -15.37 -13.76 -9.59
N LEU A 210 -14.55 -13.66 -8.54
CA LEU A 210 -14.49 -12.46 -7.69
C LEU A 210 -14.02 -11.23 -8.48
N ILE A 211 -12.93 -11.35 -9.25
CA ILE A 211 -12.43 -10.26 -10.10
C ILE A 211 -13.45 -9.91 -11.18
N GLY A 212 -14.13 -10.89 -11.78
CA GLY A 212 -15.14 -10.69 -12.80
C GLY A 212 -16.35 -9.92 -12.28
N ILE A 213 -16.88 -10.30 -11.11
CA ILE A 213 -17.97 -9.57 -10.44
C ILE A 213 -17.52 -8.13 -10.13
N TRP A 214 -16.31 -7.96 -9.60
CA TRP A 214 -15.76 -6.64 -9.32
C TRP A 214 -15.63 -5.78 -10.58
N ALA A 215 -15.10 -6.34 -11.67
CA ALA A 215 -14.88 -5.66 -12.94
C ALA A 215 -16.21 -5.24 -13.59
N LEU A 216 -17.22 -6.13 -13.59
CA LEU A 216 -18.57 -5.82 -14.05
C LEU A 216 -19.24 -4.73 -13.20
N GLY A 217 -19.13 -4.84 -11.88
CA GLY A 217 -19.64 -3.82 -10.95
C GLY A 217 -19.00 -2.46 -11.17
N SER A 218 -17.67 -2.44 -11.34
CA SER A 218 -16.88 -1.23 -11.63
C SER A 218 -17.30 -0.59 -12.96
N ALA A 219 -17.46 -1.39 -14.01
CA ALA A 219 -17.94 -0.93 -15.31
C ALA A 219 -19.35 -0.34 -15.19
N ALA A 220 -20.29 -1.06 -14.57
CA ALA A 220 -21.68 -0.63 -14.41
C ALA A 220 -21.79 0.68 -13.63
N MET A 221 -21.07 0.82 -12.51
CA MET A 221 -21.04 2.04 -11.71
C MET A 221 -20.44 3.21 -12.48
N THR A 222 -19.35 2.97 -13.21
CA THR A 222 -18.68 4.00 -14.01
C THR A 222 -19.57 4.50 -15.15
N PHE A 223 -20.20 3.60 -15.91
CA PHE A 223 -21.13 3.98 -16.98
C PHE A 223 -22.39 4.66 -16.44
N ARG A 224 -22.90 4.24 -15.28
CA ARG A 224 -24.01 4.94 -14.59
C ARG A 224 -23.63 6.36 -14.16
N ARG A 225 -22.37 6.60 -13.81
CA ARG A 225 -21.88 7.95 -13.49
C ARG A 225 -21.75 8.80 -14.76
N LEU A 226 -21.23 8.22 -15.84
CA LEU A 226 -21.08 8.89 -17.14
C LEU A 226 -22.44 9.23 -17.78
N SER A 227 -23.47 8.41 -17.59
CA SER A 227 -24.82 8.68 -18.11
C SER A 227 -25.47 9.90 -17.48
N ARG A 228 -24.99 10.37 -16.33
CA ARG A 228 -25.43 11.63 -15.68
C ARG A 228 -24.76 12.88 -16.28
N GLY A 229 -23.93 12.71 -17.30
CA GLY A 229 -23.31 13.79 -18.07
C GLY A 229 -21.97 14.29 -17.51
N ARG A 230 -21.30 15.15 -18.28
CA ARG A 230 -19.93 15.63 -17.99
C ARG A 230 -19.78 16.35 -16.64
N LYS A 231 -20.85 16.99 -16.15
CA LYS A 231 -20.85 17.69 -14.85
C LYS A 231 -20.78 16.74 -13.65
N ALA A 232 -21.14 15.47 -13.81
CA ALA A 232 -21.08 14.46 -12.75
C ALA A 232 -19.68 13.85 -12.56
N VAL A 233 -18.73 14.20 -13.43
CA VAL A 233 -17.37 13.63 -13.48
C VAL A 233 -16.33 14.75 -13.62
N PRO A 234 -16.06 15.51 -12.54
CA PRO A 234 -15.15 16.66 -12.57
C PRO A 234 -13.70 16.27 -12.92
N GLU A 235 -13.32 15.02 -12.68
CA GLU A 235 -11.97 14.47 -12.90
C GLU A 235 -11.70 14.05 -14.36
N GLY A 236 -12.68 14.22 -15.26
CA GLY A 236 -12.54 13.98 -16.69
C GLY A 236 -13.40 12.83 -17.21
N PHE A 237 -14.36 13.18 -18.07
CA PHE A 237 -15.29 12.23 -18.69
C PHE A 237 -14.58 11.08 -19.44
N TYR A 238 -13.52 11.40 -20.19
CA TYR A 238 -12.79 10.42 -21.00
C TYR A 238 -12.02 9.40 -20.16
N THR A 239 -11.41 9.83 -19.05
CA THR A 239 -10.68 8.94 -18.12
C THR A 239 -11.61 7.90 -17.54
N TRP A 240 -12.78 8.33 -17.04
CA TRP A 240 -13.76 7.42 -16.49
C TRP A 240 -14.40 6.53 -17.57
N CYS A 241 -14.61 7.04 -18.78
CA CYS A 241 -15.04 6.21 -19.91
C CYS A 241 -14.02 5.09 -20.20
N ALA A 242 -12.73 5.43 -20.24
CA ALA A 242 -11.66 4.46 -20.43
C ALA A 242 -11.63 3.41 -19.31
N ILE A 243 -11.74 3.82 -18.03
CA ILE A 243 -11.79 2.90 -16.88
C ILE A 243 -12.99 1.93 -17.00
N GLY A 244 -14.17 2.45 -17.34
CA GLY A 244 -15.38 1.63 -17.53
C GLY A 244 -15.21 0.60 -18.66
N CYS A 245 -14.69 1.04 -19.81
CA CYS A 245 -14.39 0.16 -20.94
C CYS A 245 -13.33 -0.89 -20.62
N LEU A 246 -12.23 -0.50 -19.95
CA LEU A 246 -11.18 -1.42 -19.52
C LEU A 246 -11.68 -2.46 -18.51
N SER A 247 -12.56 -2.04 -17.59
CA SER A 247 -13.18 -2.95 -16.62
C SER A 247 -14.09 -3.97 -17.32
N LEU A 248 -14.87 -3.53 -18.31
CA LEU A 248 -15.70 -4.44 -19.11
C LEU A 248 -14.85 -5.40 -19.96
N LEU A 249 -13.77 -4.89 -20.57
CA LEU A 249 -12.82 -5.69 -21.32
C LEU A 249 -12.16 -6.76 -20.42
N LEU A 250 -11.76 -6.40 -19.21
CA LEU A 250 -11.22 -7.34 -18.24
C LEU A 250 -12.22 -8.46 -17.92
N ALA A 251 -13.48 -8.12 -17.64
CA ALA A 251 -14.54 -9.11 -17.40
C ALA A 251 -14.74 -10.04 -18.60
N LEU A 252 -14.68 -9.50 -19.82
CA LEU A 252 -14.79 -10.30 -21.05
C LEU A 252 -13.59 -11.25 -21.22
N LEU A 253 -12.37 -10.76 -21.00
CA LEU A 253 -11.14 -11.56 -21.11
C LEU A 253 -11.08 -12.69 -20.08
N ILE A 254 -11.60 -12.46 -18.86
CA ILE A 254 -11.74 -13.50 -17.83
C ILE A 254 -12.54 -14.69 -18.35
N VAL A 255 -13.62 -14.45 -19.09
CA VAL A 255 -14.48 -15.51 -19.62
C VAL A 255 -13.90 -16.14 -20.88
N MET A 256 -13.35 -15.33 -21.79
CA MET A 256 -12.91 -15.81 -23.10
C MET A 256 -11.54 -16.51 -23.06
N THR A 257 -10.59 -15.99 -22.29
CA THR A 257 -9.20 -16.43 -22.31
C THR A 257 -8.57 -16.46 -20.91
N PRO A 258 -9.18 -17.17 -19.94
CA PRO A 258 -8.77 -17.12 -18.53
C PRO A 258 -7.30 -17.48 -18.31
N VAL A 259 -6.81 -18.53 -18.98
CA VAL A 259 -5.41 -18.98 -18.85
C VAL A 259 -4.42 -17.93 -19.36
N ALA A 260 -4.71 -17.30 -20.50
CA ALA A 260 -3.86 -16.24 -21.04
C ALA A 260 -3.86 -15.00 -20.15
N LEU A 261 -5.02 -14.68 -19.55
CA LEU A 261 -5.14 -13.59 -18.60
C LEU A 261 -4.37 -13.86 -17.31
N VAL A 262 -4.45 -15.08 -16.74
CA VAL A 262 -3.60 -15.49 -15.60
C VAL A 262 -2.14 -15.28 -15.95
N ALA A 263 -1.70 -15.82 -17.10
CA ALA A 263 -0.31 -15.70 -17.53
C ALA A 263 0.12 -14.22 -17.63
N LEU A 264 -0.73 -13.37 -18.25
CA LEU A 264 -0.47 -11.95 -18.39
C LEU A 264 -0.37 -11.25 -17.03
N MET A 265 -1.33 -11.47 -16.13
CA MET A 265 -1.33 -10.85 -14.79
C MET A 265 -0.10 -11.28 -13.99
N THR A 266 0.27 -12.55 -14.06
CA THR A 266 1.45 -13.06 -13.37
C THR A 266 2.74 -12.53 -13.98
N MET A 267 2.83 -12.39 -15.32
CA MET A 267 3.97 -11.72 -15.96
C MET A 267 4.08 -10.26 -15.53
N VAL A 268 2.97 -9.53 -15.44
CA VAL A 268 2.97 -8.14 -14.93
C VAL A 268 3.48 -8.09 -13.50
N LEU A 269 3.03 -9.00 -12.62
CA LEU A 269 3.54 -9.11 -11.25
C LEU A 269 5.05 -9.39 -11.23
N GLY A 270 5.53 -10.31 -12.07
CA GLY A 270 6.96 -10.62 -12.21
C GLY A 270 7.78 -9.42 -12.70
N ALA A 271 7.25 -8.66 -13.67
CA ALA A 271 7.88 -7.44 -14.17
C ALA A 271 7.97 -6.35 -13.09
N ILE A 272 6.91 -6.18 -12.29
CA ILE A 272 6.92 -5.27 -11.13
C ILE A 272 7.99 -5.70 -10.11
N ALA A 273 8.06 -6.99 -9.78
CA ALA A 273 9.08 -7.51 -8.86
C ALA A 273 10.51 -7.30 -9.40
N LEU A 274 10.70 -7.45 -10.72
CA LEU A 274 11.98 -7.21 -11.38
C LEU A 274 12.38 -5.73 -11.30
N LEU A 275 11.45 -4.81 -11.58
CA LEU A 275 11.68 -3.36 -11.47
C LEU A 275 11.95 -2.92 -10.02
N ALA A 276 11.22 -3.49 -9.06
CA ALA A 276 11.46 -3.26 -7.64
C ALA A 276 12.86 -3.75 -7.23
N GLY A 277 13.25 -4.95 -7.65
CA GLY A 277 14.57 -5.51 -7.41
C GLY A 277 15.69 -4.65 -8.00
N LEU A 278 15.52 -4.18 -9.25
CA LEU A 278 16.46 -3.27 -9.90
C LEU A 278 16.62 -1.96 -9.11
N THR A 279 15.52 -1.40 -8.60
CA THR A 279 15.52 -0.17 -7.81
C THR A 279 16.31 -0.36 -6.50
N LEU A 280 16.13 -1.50 -5.82
CA LEU A 280 16.88 -1.83 -4.61
C LEU A 280 18.38 -1.96 -4.89
N VAL A 281 18.78 -2.67 -5.96
CA VAL A 281 20.19 -2.77 -6.37
C VAL A 281 20.77 -1.39 -6.67
N ALA A 282 20.07 -0.56 -7.45
CA ALA A 282 20.53 0.78 -7.80
C ALA A 282 20.73 1.66 -6.56
N ASN A 283 19.79 1.61 -5.61
CA ASN A 283 19.88 2.35 -4.34
C ASN A 283 21.01 1.83 -3.45
N GLY A 284 21.20 0.51 -3.34
CA GLY A 284 22.33 -0.08 -2.61
C GLY A 284 23.68 0.31 -3.21
N LEU A 285 23.83 0.27 -4.52
CA LEU A 285 25.07 0.68 -5.20
C LEU A 285 25.34 2.19 -5.05
N ARG A 286 24.29 3.02 -5.12
CA ARG A 286 24.40 4.47 -4.84
C ARG A 286 24.87 4.73 -3.40
N LEU A 287 24.33 4.01 -2.42
CA LEU A 287 24.75 4.10 -1.02
C LEU A 287 26.23 3.73 -0.85
N ARG A 288 26.65 2.58 -1.41
CA ARG A 288 28.06 2.18 -1.43
C ARG A 288 28.97 3.22 -2.07
N GLY A 289 28.54 3.82 -3.18
CA GLY A 289 29.29 4.86 -3.89
C GLY A 289 29.49 6.12 -3.06
N ARG A 290 28.47 6.54 -2.31
CA ARG A 290 28.55 7.70 -1.39
C ARG A 290 29.48 7.43 -0.21
N MET A 291 29.48 6.20 0.32
CA MET A 291 30.38 5.82 1.42
C MET A 291 31.86 5.86 1.03
N LYS A 292 32.20 5.54 -0.23
CA LYS A 292 33.58 5.59 -0.74
C LYS A 292 34.10 7.00 -1.07
N ARG A 293 33.20 7.99 -1.15
CA ARG A 293 33.54 9.40 -1.47
C ARG A 293 33.69 10.27 -0.22
N ARG A 294 33.55 9.68 0.97
CA ARG A 294 33.97 10.27 2.26
C ARG A 294 35.34 9.71 2.61
#